data_AF-A0A1R1BC40-F1
#
_entry.id   AF-A0A1R1BC40-F1
#
_cell.length_a   1.000
_cell.length_b   1.000
_cell.length_c   1.000
_cell.angle_alpha   90.00
_cell.angle_beta   90.00
_cell.angle_gamma   90.00
#
_symmetry.space_group_name_H-M   'P 1'
#
loop_
_entity.id
_entity.type
_entity.pdbx_description
1 polymer ?
#
loop_
_entity_poly.entity_id
_entity_poly.type
_entity_poly.pdbx_seq_one_letter_code
_entity_poly.pdbx_strand_id
1 'polypeptide(L)'
;MQQQQQQLEWHKHYRFADSVVAPNRPFDGSHLPKGSAAAVIVAPANIGTSTVLYFTGKLPKEPIQGLRITFAVHVREEVELEAFLYESGERLGLFDVRYAYAKQMFEIPVTPDGGERIFREGVGLRMIKGTEDVWLLCGEGEDCAVFSPHLLLAPAHATNRLALFTYHLQSQACYHRSGWMEGCVLDGLYDMYRFTKDTHYLLAVEQHLKLFVDDNKEIEEPTGPRVKNGKIVADVIEQTLPYAVLAKIQPDHPVIDSLIAYWLDYQRADGSIYDRETDTITGEGVYTVGYPIAAIAAARGRDDLAELALMQLWSRKERLVTERGIYLRADAENHCSYLNWARALAWYLLGAARMLIELKAWNDNKPSTLYQQAAAEFVRSAGFAASLQQENGLWTVFADDSSTGTEAGGSAGIAAAMVLGAREGLLEVSYLIRGERAWIALQEYLTIDGFIRGVSQTNQGGEELQRSGYRVMFQMGMGLLAQLGAALNKPCN
;
A
#
# COMPACT_ATOMS: atom_id res chain seq x y z
N MET A 1 2.20 -12.12 -19.88
CA MET A 1 2.88 -10.80 -19.77
C MET A 1 3.46 -10.27 -21.07
N GLN A 2 4.47 -10.88 -21.74
CA GLN A 2 5.10 -10.29 -22.94
C GLN A 2 4.14 -9.90 -24.09
N GLN A 3 3.12 -10.71 -24.41
CA GLN A 3 2.10 -10.36 -25.41
C GLN A 3 1.19 -9.20 -24.96
N GLN A 4 0.89 -9.09 -23.66
CA GLN A 4 0.06 -8.04 -23.08
C GLN A 4 0.86 -6.72 -22.95
N GLN A 5 2.15 -6.80 -22.64
CA GLN A 5 3.12 -5.69 -22.67
C GLN A 5 3.24 -5.07 -24.07
N GLN A 6 3.28 -5.90 -25.12
CA GLN A 6 3.31 -5.42 -26.51
C GLN A 6 2.01 -4.71 -26.93
N GLN A 7 0.85 -5.08 -26.36
CA GLN A 7 -0.43 -4.45 -26.68
C GLN A 7 -0.69 -3.15 -25.91
N LEU A 8 -0.17 -3.02 -24.69
CA LEU A 8 -0.42 -1.84 -23.84
C LEU A 8 0.55 -0.68 -24.08
N GLU A 9 1.65 -0.93 -24.81
CA GLU A 9 2.69 0.06 -25.13
C GLU A 9 3.11 0.91 -23.92
N TRP A 10 3.14 0.31 -22.73
CA TRP A 10 3.35 1.00 -21.45
C TRP A 10 4.62 1.87 -21.47
N HIS A 11 5.70 1.37 -22.09
CA HIS A 11 6.98 2.05 -22.26
C HIS A 11 6.87 3.41 -22.98
N LYS A 12 5.82 3.64 -23.79
CA LYS A 12 5.59 4.94 -24.46
C LYS A 12 5.20 6.06 -23.51
N HIS A 13 4.84 5.75 -22.27
CA HIS A 13 4.54 6.74 -21.24
C HIS A 13 5.80 7.27 -20.55
N TYR A 14 6.98 6.74 -20.88
CA TYR A 14 8.20 7.00 -20.12
C TYR A 14 9.36 7.40 -21.02
N ARG A 15 10.05 8.48 -20.64
CA ARG A 15 11.41 8.75 -21.06
C ARG A 15 12.33 8.64 -19.86
N PHE A 16 12.97 7.49 -19.70
CA PHE A 16 13.96 7.25 -18.65
C PHE A 16 15.19 8.12 -18.84
N ALA A 17 15.82 8.52 -17.73
CA ALA A 17 17.14 9.12 -17.76
C ALA A 17 18.16 8.10 -18.31
N ASP A 18 18.99 8.51 -19.27
CA ASP A 18 19.99 7.61 -19.86
C ASP A 18 21.21 7.43 -18.95
N SER A 19 21.47 8.42 -18.10
CA SER A 19 22.50 8.32 -17.08
C SER A 19 22.15 9.16 -15.86
N VAL A 20 22.58 8.67 -14.70
CA VAL A 20 22.47 9.35 -13.42
C VAL A 20 23.88 9.51 -12.86
N VAL A 21 24.34 10.75 -12.74
CA VAL A 21 25.65 11.10 -12.18
C VAL A 21 25.44 11.59 -10.77
N ALA A 22 25.91 10.84 -9.79
CA ALA A 22 25.75 11.15 -8.37
C ALA A 22 27.10 11.25 -7.65
N PRO A 23 27.18 11.97 -6.53
CA PRO A 23 28.35 11.96 -5.66
C PRO A 23 28.70 10.53 -5.21
N ASN A 24 29.99 10.24 -5.08
CA ASN A 24 30.42 8.92 -4.58
C ASN A 24 30.23 8.86 -3.06
N ARG A 25 29.28 8.05 -2.61
CA ARG A 25 28.99 7.79 -1.19
C ARG A 25 28.87 6.28 -0.96
N PRO A 26 29.42 5.74 0.13
CA PRO A 26 29.20 4.34 0.49
C PRO A 26 27.71 4.07 0.68
N PHE A 27 27.22 3.01 0.05
CA PHE A 27 25.84 2.57 0.19
C PHE A 27 25.81 1.08 0.48
N ASP A 28 25.08 0.68 1.51
CA ASP A 28 24.74 -0.71 1.71
C ASP A 28 23.56 -1.08 0.79
N GLY A 29 23.90 -1.61 -0.38
CA GLY A 29 22.94 -2.05 -1.39
C GLY A 29 22.32 -3.42 -1.11
N SER A 30 22.60 -4.06 0.03
CA SER A 30 22.05 -5.39 0.36
C SER A 30 20.52 -5.41 0.39
N HIS A 31 19.88 -4.25 0.47
CA HIS A 31 18.43 -4.09 0.57
C HIS A 31 17.76 -3.71 -0.76
N LEU A 32 18.53 -3.59 -1.84
CA LEU A 32 17.99 -3.28 -3.17
C LEU A 32 17.55 -4.55 -3.90
N PRO A 33 16.57 -4.45 -4.81
CA PRO A 33 16.29 -5.52 -5.75
C PRO A 33 17.55 -5.88 -6.56
N LYS A 34 17.69 -7.16 -6.89
CA LYS A 34 18.84 -7.66 -7.64
C LYS A 34 18.92 -6.98 -9.00
N GLY A 35 20.08 -6.38 -9.31
CA GLY A 35 20.32 -5.65 -10.55
C GLY A 35 19.96 -4.17 -10.48
N SER A 36 19.44 -3.69 -9.35
CA SER A 36 19.19 -2.28 -9.12
C SER A 36 20.42 -1.55 -8.57
N ALA A 37 20.57 -0.28 -8.93
CA ALA A 37 21.54 0.63 -8.33
C ALA A 37 20.83 1.74 -7.54
N ALA A 38 21.59 2.45 -6.71
CA ALA A 38 21.09 3.63 -6.02
C ALA A 38 22.01 4.82 -6.28
N ALA A 39 21.41 5.99 -6.47
CA ALA A 39 22.10 7.27 -6.60
C ALA A 39 21.81 8.14 -5.37
N VAL A 40 22.85 8.59 -4.68
CA VAL A 40 22.69 9.45 -3.49
C VAL A 40 22.21 10.84 -3.89
N ILE A 41 21.42 11.50 -3.05
CA ILE A 41 21.30 12.97 -3.00
C ILE A 41 21.76 13.37 -1.60
N VAL A 42 22.81 14.16 -1.56
CA VAL A 42 23.49 14.46 -0.29
C VAL A 42 22.74 15.49 0.54
N ALA A 43 22.90 15.40 1.87
CA ALA A 43 22.39 16.39 2.80
C ALA A 43 22.98 17.80 2.58
N PRO A 44 22.26 18.89 2.93
CA PRO A 44 22.62 20.27 2.57
C PRO A 44 23.97 20.75 3.14
N ALA A 45 24.47 20.11 4.21
CA ALA A 45 25.78 20.41 4.80
C ALA A 45 26.96 20.20 3.83
N ASN A 46 26.73 19.51 2.70
CA ASN A 46 27.73 19.24 1.66
C ASN A 46 27.54 20.15 0.43
N ILE A 47 27.65 21.47 0.64
CA ILE A 47 27.45 22.51 -0.38
C ILE A 47 28.25 22.20 -1.65
N GLY A 48 27.57 22.12 -2.79
CA GLY A 48 28.18 22.05 -4.13
C GLY A 48 28.14 20.67 -4.82
N THR A 49 27.48 19.67 -4.24
CA THR A 49 27.29 18.37 -4.91
C THR A 49 25.81 18.15 -5.25
N SER A 50 25.53 17.87 -6.52
CA SER A 50 24.17 17.61 -7.03
C SER A 50 24.16 16.30 -7.79
N THR A 51 23.01 15.65 -7.78
CA THR A 51 22.78 14.45 -8.57
C THR A 51 22.13 14.84 -9.87
N VAL A 52 22.71 14.43 -10.99
CA VAL A 52 22.35 14.92 -12.31
C VAL A 52 21.74 13.80 -13.12
N LEU A 53 20.55 14.06 -13.66
CA LEU A 53 19.84 13.18 -14.58
C LEU A 53 20.04 13.70 -16.01
N TYR A 54 20.57 12.88 -16.90
CA TYR A 54 20.73 13.23 -18.31
C TYR A 54 19.71 12.50 -19.19
N PHE A 55 19.06 13.26 -20.06
CA PHE A 55 18.14 12.77 -21.08
C PHE A 55 18.70 13.15 -22.45
N THR A 56 19.24 12.17 -23.16
CA THR A 56 19.92 12.32 -24.45
C THR A 56 19.02 11.84 -25.60
N GLY A 57 19.50 11.94 -26.84
CA GLY A 57 18.76 11.46 -28.00
C GLY A 57 17.64 12.42 -28.45
N LYS A 58 16.62 11.87 -29.12
CA LYS A 58 15.54 12.68 -29.70
C LYS A 58 14.50 13.03 -28.64
N LEU A 59 14.09 14.30 -28.63
CA LEU A 59 12.94 14.76 -27.85
C LEU A 59 11.69 13.95 -28.24
N PRO A 60 10.91 13.44 -27.25
CA PRO A 60 9.62 12.81 -27.49
C PRO A 60 8.68 13.74 -28.25
N LYS A 61 7.76 13.16 -29.02
CA LYS A 61 6.71 13.95 -29.70
C LYS A 61 5.55 14.24 -28.74
N GLU A 62 5.37 13.35 -27.78
CA GLU A 62 4.41 13.38 -26.71
C GLU A 62 4.75 14.49 -25.70
N PRO A 63 3.77 15.26 -25.22
CA PRO A 63 3.99 16.24 -24.16
C PRO A 63 4.57 15.60 -22.89
N ILE A 64 5.59 16.21 -22.30
CA ILE A 64 6.13 15.80 -21.01
C ILE A 64 5.25 16.43 -19.91
N GLN A 65 4.64 15.60 -19.06
CA GLN A 65 3.76 16.07 -17.97
C GLN A 65 4.50 16.29 -16.66
N GLY A 66 5.50 15.46 -16.38
CA GLY A 66 6.15 15.46 -15.07
C GLY A 66 7.51 14.78 -15.06
N LEU A 67 8.29 15.09 -14.04
CA LEU A 67 9.51 14.39 -13.68
C LEU A 67 9.23 13.53 -12.47
N ARG A 68 9.54 12.24 -12.56
CA ARG A 68 9.39 11.28 -11.47
C ARG A 68 10.72 10.77 -10.96
N ILE A 69 10.78 10.63 -9.64
CA ILE A 69 11.87 9.98 -8.92
C ILE A 69 11.29 8.97 -7.93
N THR A 70 12.08 7.96 -7.58
CA THR A 70 11.69 6.92 -6.64
C THR A 70 12.79 6.74 -5.60
N PHE A 71 12.42 6.59 -4.33
CA PHE A 71 13.39 6.33 -3.27
C PHE A 71 13.73 4.84 -3.18
N ALA A 72 15.03 4.54 -3.12
CA ALA A 72 15.55 3.19 -2.99
C ALA A 72 15.36 2.61 -1.58
N VAL A 73 15.35 3.47 -0.56
CA VAL A 73 15.20 3.12 0.85
C VAL A 73 14.24 4.08 1.55
N HIS A 74 13.86 3.74 2.78
CA HIS A 74 13.01 4.60 3.59
C HIS A 74 13.70 5.93 3.91
N VAL A 75 12.99 7.03 3.69
CA VAL A 75 13.33 8.37 4.17
C VAL A 75 12.67 8.54 5.54
N ARG A 76 13.44 8.92 6.57
CA ARG A 76 12.98 8.94 7.98
C ARG A 76 12.60 10.33 8.50
N GLU A 77 12.63 11.33 7.64
CA GLU A 77 12.37 12.73 7.99
C GLU A 77 11.59 13.45 6.89
N GLU A 78 11.32 14.73 7.10
CA GLU A 78 10.85 15.62 6.04
C GLU A 78 12.02 16.21 5.26
N VAL A 79 12.05 15.95 3.96
CA VAL A 79 13.09 16.35 3.02
C VAL A 79 12.45 17.18 1.91
N GLU A 80 13.12 18.26 1.52
CA GLU A 80 12.78 19.01 0.31
C GLU A 80 13.92 18.90 -0.69
N LEU A 81 13.60 18.39 -1.88
CA LEU A 81 14.55 18.26 -2.98
C LEU A 81 14.18 19.25 -4.09
N GLU A 82 15.11 20.15 -4.40
CA GLU A 82 14.97 21.04 -5.55
C GLU A 82 15.43 20.33 -6.82
N ALA A 83 14.55 20.33 -7.83
CA ALA A 83 14.91 20.01 -9.19
C ALA A 83 15.18 21.32 -9.95
N PHE A 84 16.29 21.37 -10.67
CA PHE A 84 16.71 22.54 -11.44
C PHE A 84 17.38 22.11 -12.75
N LEU A 85 17.41 22.98 -13.75
CA LEU A 85 18.17 22.75 -14.96
C LEU A 85 19.65 22.87 -14.67
N TYR A 86 20.40 21.82 -14.96
CA TYR A 86 21.75 21.67 -14.41
C TYR A 86 22.74 22.75 -14.87
N GLU A 87 22.64 23.20 -16.13
CA GLU A 87 23.54 24.23 -16.67
C GLU A 87 23.12 25.66 -16.26
N SER A 88 21.85 26.02 -16.44
CA SER A 88 21.38 27.39 -16.15
C SER A 88 21.12 27.66 -14.67
N GLY A 89 20.92 26.61 -13.85
CA GLY A 89 20.53 26.74 -12.45
C GLY A 89 19.07 27.13 -12.24
N GLU A 90 18.26 27.20 -13.30
CA GLU A 90 16.84 27.57 -13.17
C GLU A 90 16.05 26.46 -12.48
N ARG A 91 15.25 26.84 -11.49
CA ARG A 91 14.40 25.91 -10.74
C ARG A 91 13.27 25.36 -11.61
N LEU A 92 13.17 24.04 -11.68
CA LEU A 92 12.07 23.30 -12.31
C LEU A 92 10.93 23.03 -11.32
N GLY A 93 11.26 22.70 -10.07
CA GLY A 93 10.24 22.38 -9.06
C GLY A 93 10.82 21.87 -7.76
N LEU A 94 9.94 21.40 -6.88
CA LEU A 94 10.30 20.88 -5.56
C LEU A 94 9.57 19.57 -5.29
N PHE A 95 10.34 18.55 -4.92
CA PHE A 95 9.77 17.37 -4.29
C PHE A 95 9.69 17.62 -2.78
N ASP A 96 8.47 17.72 -2.27
CA ASP A 96 8.17 17.64 -0.83
C ASP A 96 8.05 16.17 -0.45
N VAL A 97 9.03 15.66 0.30
CA VAL A 97 9.20 14.24 0.60
C VAL A 97 9.13 14.06 2.11
N ARG A 98 8.07 13.42 2.60
CA ARG A 98 7.87 13.20 4.03
C ARG A 98 7.74 11.72 4.31
N TYR A 99 8.66 11.16 5.10
CA TYR A 99 8.59 9.76 5.55
C TYR A 99 8.40 8.74 4.43
N ALA A 100 9.10 8.92 3.31
CA ALA A 100 8.93 8.07 2.14
C ALA A 100 9.34 6.63 2.43
N TYR A 101 8.60 5.65 1.91
CA TYR A 101 9.01 4.25 1.97
C TYR A 101 9.82 3.83 0.74
N ALA A 102 10.53 2.70 0.82
CA ALA A 102 11.27 2.17 -0.32
C ALA A 102 10.34 1.85 -1.51
N LYS A 103 10.71 2.29 -2.71
CA LYS A 103 9.89 2.25 -3.94
C LYS A 103 8.69 3.22 -3.96
N GLN A 104 8.65 4.22 -3.08
CA GLN A 104 7.65 5.29 -3.21
C GLN A 104 8.06 6.29 -4.29
N MET A 105 7.13 6.55 -5.22
CA MET A 105 7.33 7.49 -6.32
C MET A 105 6.84 8.89 -5.94
N PHE A 106 7.57 9.89 -6.42
CA PHE A 106 7.26 11.30 -6.30
C PHE A 106 7.31 11.96 -7.67
N GLU A 107 6.44 12.95 -7.89
CA GLU A 107 6.28 13.63 -9.17
C GLU A 107 6.26 15.14 -8.94
N ILE A 108 6.95 15.88 -9.81
CA ILE A 108 6.72 17.32 -10.00
C ILE A 108 6.23 17.55 -11.44
N PRO A 109 5.35 18.54 -11.65
CA PRO A 109 4.94 18.91 -12.99
C PRO A 109 6.12 19.49 -13.78
N VAL A 110 6.16 19.24 -15.08
CA VAL A 110 7.11 19.85 -16.01
C VAL A 110 6.33 20.78 -16.93
N THR A 111 6.81 22.01 -17.12
CA THR A 111 6.16 22.97 -18.01
C THR A 111 6.31 22.54 -19.47
N PRO A 112 5.41 22.96 -20.38
CA PRO A 112 5.47 22.56 -21.79
C PRO A 112 6.82 22.83 -22.48
N ASP A 113 7.49 23.93 -22.13
CA ASP A 113 8.82 24.31 -22.61
C ASP A 113 9.97 23.67 -21.82
N GLY A 114 9.69 23.16 -20.62
CA GLY A 114 10.68 22.54 -19.74
C GLY A 114 11.30 21.28 -20.35
N GLY A 115 10.55 20.52 -21.15
CA GLY A 115 11.02 19.29 -21.78
C GLY A 115 12.24 19.47 -22.69
N GLU A 116 12.19 20.44 -23.61
CA GLU A 116 13.32 20.75 -24.50
C GLU A 116 14.58 21.15 -23.73
N ARG A 117 14.38 21.92 -22.67
CA ARG A 117 15.45 22.44 -21.82
C ARG A 117 16.07 21.35 -20.98
N ILE A 118 15.27 20.43 -20.44
CA ILE A 118 15.73 19.23 -19.73
C ILE A 118 16.62 18.38 -20.62
N PHE A 119 16.26 18.18 -21.90
CA PHE A 119 17.09 17.42 -22.85
C PHE A 119 18.41 18.11 -23.20
N ARG A 120 18.42 19.45 -23.20
CA ARG A 120 19.62 20.22 -23.48
C ARG A 120 20.58 20.27 -22.30
N GLU A 121 20.06 20.51 -21.10
CA GLU A 121 20.86 20.88 -19.93
C GLU A 121 20.98 19.75 -18.90
N GLY A 122 20.05 18.79 -18.90
CA GLY A 122 19.88 17.81 -17.82
C GLY A 122 19.16 18.40 -16.60
N VAL A 123 18.82 17.53 -15.65
CA VAL A 123 18.18 17.92 -14.39
C VAL A 123 19.14 17.70 -13.23
N GLY A 124 19.50 18.77 -12.53
CA GLY A 124 20.14 18.69 -11.23
C GLY A 124 19.12 18.49 -10.12
N LEU A 125 19.47 17.65 -9.16
CA LEU A 125 18.74 17.42 -7.91
C LEU A 125 19.65 17.77 -6.74
N ARG A 126 19.14 18.61 -5.83
CA ARG A 126 19.84 18.95 -4.58
C ARG A 126 18.86 19.03 -3.42
N MET A 127 19.31 18.58 -2.24
CA MET A 127 18.54 18.72 -1.02
C MET A 127 18.65 20.14 -0.48
N ILE A 128 17.51 20.76 -0.16
CA ILE A 128 17.44 22.10 0.44
C ILE A 128 16.91 22.08 1.88
N LYS A 129 16.19 21.01 2.27
CA LYS A 129 15.77 20.70 3.64
C LYS A 129 15.98 19.20 3.89
N GLY A 130 16.51 18.86 5.05
CA GLY A 130 16.82 17.48 5.47
C GLY A 130 18.20 17.42 6.14
N THR A 131 18.47 16.32 6.84
CA THR A 131 19.69 16.13 7.63
C THR A 131 20.51 14.92 7.20
N GLU A 132 19.87 13.90 6.65
CA GLU A 132 20.48 12.65 6.20
C GLU A 132 20.51 12.54 4.67
N ASP A 133 21.49 11.79 4.14
CA ASP A 133 21.55 11.47 2.71
C ASP A 133 20.32 10.61 2.31
N VAL A 134 19.73 10.91 1.16
CA VAL A 134 18.64 10.09 0.57
C VAL A 134 19.11 9.40 -0.69
N TRP A 135 18.44 8.31 -1.08
CA TRP A 135 18.90 7.44 -2.16
C TRP A 135 17.79 7.23 -3.17
N LEU A 136 18.06 7.59 -4.43
CA LEU A 136 17.17 7.32 -5.56
C LEU A 136 17.41 5.93 -6.12
N LEU A 137 16.35 5.22 -6.45
CA LEU A 137 16.44 3.95 -7.16
C LEU A 137 16.78 4.22 -8.63
N CYS A 138 17.84 3.59 -9.14
CA CYS A 138 18.38 3.84 -10.48
C CYS A 138 18.66 2.53 -11.20
N GLY A 139 18.09 2.36 -12.39
CA GLY A 139 18.30 1.21 -13.26
C GLY A 139 17.68 -0.05 -12.66
N GLU A 140 16.67 -0.62 -13.29
CA GLU A 140 16.13 -1.92 -12.89
C GLU A 140 15.91 -2.78 -14.14
N GLY A 141 15.67 -4.09 -13.96
CA GLY A 141 15.18 -4.95 -15.04
C GLY A 141 13.86 -4.43 -15.62
N GLU A 142 13.46 -4.90 -16.81
CA GLU A 142 12.30 -4.40 -17.56
C GLU A 142 11.02 -4.24 -16.70
N ASP A 143 10.77 -5.18 -15.77
CA ASP A 143 9.56 -5.18 -14.92
C ASP A 143 9.52 -4.11 -13.82
N CYS A 144 10.65 -3.43 -13.58
CA CYS A 144 10.83 -2.44 -12.52
C CYS A 144 11.34 -1.10 -13.07
N ALA A 145 11.53 -0.97 -14.39
CA ALA A 145 12.10 0.21 -15.02
C ALA A 145 11.38 1.52 -14.64
N VAL A 146 10.06 1.45 -14.36
CA VAL A 146 9.23 2.57 -13.91
C VAL A 146 9.78 3.30 -12.68
N PHE A 147 10.57 2.64 -11.83
CA PHE A 147 11.13 3.29 -10.66
C PHE A 147 12.41 4.08 -10.94
N SER A 148 13.06 3.86 -12.09
CA SER A 148 14.20 4.69 -12.50
C SER A 148 13.75 6.13 -12.74
N PRO A 149 14.60 7.14 -12.51
CA PRO A 149 14.22 8.52 -12.75
C PRO A 149 13.81 8.72 -14.20
N HIS A 150 12.67 9.35 -14.43
CA HIS A 150 12.09 9.46 -15.76
C HIS A 150 11.18 10.66 -15.93
N LEU A 151 10.99 11.06 -17.18
CA LEU A 151 9.93 11.97 -17.59
C LEU A 151 8.69 11.17 -17.95
N LEU A 152 7.55 11.60 -17.42
CA LEU A 152 6.24 11.04 -17.72
C LEU A 152 5.67 11.72 -18.97
N LEU A 153 5.31 10.92 -19.97
CA LEU A 153 4.84 11.37 -21.28
C LEU A 153 3.32 11.20 -21.39
N ALA A 154 2.64 12.24 -21.90
CA ALA A 154 1.23 12.21 -22.26
C ALA A 154 1.04 11.62 -23.66
N PRO A 155 0.47 10.42 -23.82
CA PRO A 155 0.22 9.90 -25.16
C PRO A 155 -0.77 10.79 -25.93
N ALA A 156 -0.65 10.79 -27.26
CA ALA A 156 -1.55 11.56 -28.13
C ALA A 156 -3.02 11.04 -28.13
N HIS A 157 -3.25 9.83 -27.61
CA HIS A 157 -4.57 9.21 -27.51
C HIS A 157 -4.94 8.97 -26.04
N ALA A 158 -6.24 8.89 -25.76
CA ALA A 158 -6.74 8.65 -24.41
C ALA A 158 -6.17 7.34 -23.85
N THR A 159 -5.45 7.42 -22.74
CA THR A 159 -4.87 6.25 -22.09
C THR A 159 -5.93 5.46 -21.35
N ASN A 160 -5.94 4.14 -21.52
CA ASN A 160 -6.69 3.24 -20.65
C ASN A 160 -5.94 3.09 -19.31
N ARG A 161 -6.19 4.05 -18.39
CA ARG A 161 -5.59 4.10 -17.06
C ARG A 161 -5.84 2.82 -16.25
N LEU A 162 -7.01 2.18 -16.41
CA LEU A 162 -7.34 0.93 -15.73
C LEU A 162 -6.52 -0.26 -16.25
N ALA A 163 -6.31 -0.34 -17.56
CA ALA A 163 -5.45 -1.38 -18.12
C ALA A 163 -3.99 -1.25 -17.65
N LEU A 164 -3.46 -0.02 -17.57
CA LEU A 164 -2.13 0.22 -17.02
C LEU A 164 -2.07 -0.04 -15.51
N PHE A 165 -3.13 0.31 -14.77
CA PHE A 165 -3.28 -0.07 -13.37
C PHE A 165 -3.16 -1.58 -13.20
N THR A 166 -3.87 -2.38 -14.01
CA THR A 166 -3.78 -3.85 -13.97
C THR A 166 -2.39 -4.35 -14.30
N TYR A 167 -1.76 -3.78 -15.33
CA TYR A 167 -0.40 -4.12 -15.69
C TYR A 167 0.56 -3.92 -14.52
N HIS A 168 0.51 -2.75 -13.87
CA HIS A 168 1.37 -2.45 -12.73
C HIS A 168 1.06 -3.34 -11.52
N LEU A 169 -0.22 -3.60 -11.23
CA LEU A 169 -0.66 -4.47 -10.15
C LEU A 169 -0.07 -5.88 -10.29
N GLN A 170 -0.04 -6.44 -11.51
CA GLN A 170 0.51 -7.77 -11.81
C GLN A 170 2.04 -7.81 -11.90
N SER A 171 2.70 -6.64 -11.84
CA SER A 171 4.15 -6.50 -11.99
C SER A 171 4.85 -6.25 -10.65
N GLN A 172 6.17 -6.32 -10.66
CA GLN A 172 7.02 -5.98 -9.53
C GLN A 172 6.96 -4.48 -9.13
N ALA A 173 6.28 -3.64 -9.92
CA ALA A 173 6.00 -2.25 -9.59
C ALA A 173 5.03 -2.07 -8.41
N CYS A 174 4.25 -3.10 -8.06
CA CYS A 174 3.38 -3.09 -6.90
C CYS A 174 3.90 -3.90 -5.71
N TYR A 175 5.11 -4.47 -5.81
CA TYR A 175 5.73 -5.17 -4.68
C TYR A 175 6.15 -4.22 -3.55
N HIS A 176 5.82 -4.59 -2.33
CA HIS A 176 6.34 -4.05 -1.09
C HIS A 176 7.03 -5.13 -0.26
N ARG A 177 7.91 -4.71 0.66
CA ARG A 177 8.47 -5.62 1.68
C ARG A 177 7.35 -6.23 2.50
N SER A 178 7.60 -7.44 3.03
CA SER A 178 6.60 -8.17 3.81
C SER A 178 6.02 -7.34 4.96
N GLY A 179 4.73 -7.06 4.85
CA GLY A 179 3.92 -6.45 5.91
C GLY A 179 2.59 -5.93 5.37
N TRP A 180 1.98 -4.99 6.08
CA TRP A 180 0.61 -4.56 5.77
C TRP A 180 0.44 -3.98 4.36
N MET A 181 1.45 -3.26 3.86
CA MET A 181 1.42 -2.72 2.48
C MET A 181 1.35 -3.85 1.45
N GLU A 182 2.23 -4.84 1.59
CA GLU A 182 2.27 -6.01 0.69
C GLU A 182 1.02 -6.88 0.83
N GLY A 183 0.53 -7.06 2.06
CA GLY A 183 -0.69 -7.80 2.31
C GLY A 183 -1.92 -7.20 1.61
N CYS A 184 -2.02 -5.87 1.52
CA CYS A 184 -3.08 -5.20 0.75
C CYS A 184 -3.00 -5.54 -0.75
N VAL A 185 -1.79 -5.56 -1.30
CA VAL A 185 -1.53 -5.89 -2.71
C VAL A 185 -1.82 -7.36 -2.99
N LEU A 186 -1.35 -8.27 -2.14
CA LEU A 186 -1.62 -9.70 -2.26
C LEU A 186 -3.11 -10.03 -2.18
N ASP A 187 -3.86 -9.42 -1.24
CA ASP A 187 -5.31 -9.59 -1.19
C ASP A 187 -5.97 -9.10 -2.48
N GLY A 188 -5.54 -7.95 -3.01
CA GLY A 188 -6.05 -7.41 -4.28
C GLY A 188 -5.78 -8.32 -5.47
N LEU A 189 -4.54 -8.81 -5.59
CA LEU A 189 -4.16 -9.78 -6.63
C LEU A 189 -4.95 -11.08 -6.50
N TYR A 190 -5.04 -11.64 -5.29
CA TYR A 190 -5.74 -12.90 -5.04
C TYR A 190 -7.24 -12.77 -5.30
N ASP A 191 -7.88 -11.67 -4.88
CA ASP A 191 -9.30 -11.42 -5.17
C ASP A 191 -9.55 -11.27 -6.68
N MET A 192 -8.66 -10.57 -7.39
CA MET A 192 -8.74 -10.47 -8.85
C MET A 192 -8.58 -11.83 -9.53
N TYR A 193 -7.67 -12.69 -9.07
CA TYR A 193 -7.58 -14.08 -9.53
C TYR A 193 -8.88 -14.84 -9.25
N ARG A 194 -9.44 -14.74 -8.04
CA ARG A 194 -10.67 -15.43 -7.65
C ARG A 194 -11.86 -15.02 -8.51
N PHE A 195 -11.97 -13.73 -8.83
CA PHE A 195 -13.00 -13.17 -9.69
C PHE A 195 -12.81 -13.52 -11.17
N THR A 196 -11.64 -13.22 -11.74
CA THR A 196 -11.39 -13.31 -13.19
C THR A 196 -10.99 -14.69 -13.68
N LYS A 197 -10.42 -15.52 -12.79
CA LYS A 197 -9.70 -16.76 -13.11
C LYS A 197 -8.46 -16.56 -14.00
N ASP A 198 -7.98 -15.34 -14.17
CA ASP A 198 -6.73 -15.07 -14.89
C ASP A 198 -5.52 -15.46 -14.02
N THR A 199 -4.77 -16.46 -14.48
CA THR A 199 -3.63 -17.02 -13.77
C THR A 199 -2.45 -16.06 -13.63
N HIS A 200 -2.41 -14.96 -14.40
CA HIS A 200 -1.37 -13.94 -14.24
C HIS A 200 -1.40 -13.30 -12.85
N TYR A 201 -2.59 -13.09 -12.27
CA TYR A 201 -2.70 -12.57 -10.90
C TYR A 201 -2.17 -13.57 -9.86
N LEU A 202 -2.45 -14.86 -10.03
CA LEU A 202 -1.92 -15.90 -9.13
C LEU A 202 -0.40 -16.03 -9.28
N LEU A 203 0.13 -15.95 -10.50
CA LEU A 203 1.57 -15.95 -10.74
C LEU A 203 2.25 -14.76 -10.05
N ALA A 204 1.65 -13.57 -10.09
CA ALA A 204 2.16 -12.40 -9.38
C ALA A 204 2.16 -12.61 -7.86
N VAL A 205 1.08 -13.18 -7.29
CA VAL A 205 1.02 -13.57 -5.86
C VAL A 205 2.17 -14.51 -5.50
N GLU A 206 2.39 -15.56 -6.28
CA GLU A 206 3.48 -16.53 -6.04
C GLU A 206 4.87 -15.88 -6.16
N GLN A 207 5.06 -14.97 -7.12
CA GLN A 207 6.32 -14.25 -7.30
C GLN A 207 6.62 -13.32 -6.11
N HIS A 208 5.61 -12.61 -5.62
CA HIS A 208 5.75 -11.72 -4.46
C HIS A 208 6.04 -12.51 -3.19
N LEU A 209 5.28 -13.58 -2.91
CA LEU A 209 5.48 -14.42 -1.73
C LEU A 209 6.88 -15.05 -1.71
N LYS A 210 7.42 -15.48 -2.87
CA LYS A 210 8.79 -16.03 -2.97
C LYS A 210 9.90 -15.08 -2.52
N LEU A 211 9.64 -13.77 -2.45
CA LEU A 211 10.63 -12.79 -2.00
C LEU A 211 10.82 -12.82 -0.47
N PHE A 212 9.82 -13.29 0.28
CA PHE A 212 9.87 -13.35 1.76
C PHE A 212 9.36 -14.67 2.38
N VAL A 213 9.00 -15.65 1.55
CA VAL A 213 8.66 -17.03 1.91
C VAL A 213 9.39 -17.99 0.94
N ASP A 214 10.49 -18.63 1.37
CA ASP A 214 11.27 -19.61 0.58
C ASP A 214 11.24 -20.96 1.31
N ASP A 215 10.84 -22.00 0.58
CA ASP A 215 10.73 -23.39 1.04
C ASP A 215 12.07 -23.97 1.54
N ASN A 216 13.21 -23.38 1.15
CA ASN A 216 14.54 -23.97 1.38
C ASN A 216 15.53 -23.09 2.15
N LYS A 217 15.17 -21.87 2.59
CA LYS A 217 16.13 -20.93 3.19
C LYS A 217 15.55 -20.00 4.24
N GLU A 218 16.44 -19.60 5.16
CA GLU A 218 16.28 -18.36 5.91
C GLU A 218 16.25 -17.19 4.92
N ILE A 219 15.16 -16.41 4.92
CA ILE A 219 15.12 -15.17 4.17
C ILE A 219 15.56 -14.06 5.11
N GLU A 220 16.80 -13.61 4.93
CA GLU A 220 17.27 -12.33 5.44
C GLU A 220 16.72 -11.21 4.55
N GLU A 221 15.43 -10.89 4.69
CA GLU A 221 14.99 -9.55 4.33
C GLU A 221 15.16 -8.62 5.54
N PRO A 222 15.67 -7.39 5.36
CA PRO A 222 16.18 -6.57 6.46
C PRO A 222 15.10 -6.06 7.42
N THR A 223 13.84 -5.96 6.98
CA THR A 223 12.74 -5.35 7.75
C THR A 223 11.36 -5.89 7.34
N GLY A 224 11.16 -7.20 7.52
CA GLY A 224 9.86 -7.89 7.52
C GLY A 224 9.90 -9.00 8.60
N PRO A 225 8.85 -9.83 8.76
CA PRO A 225 8.94 -11.01 9.61
C PRO A 225 10.11 -11.87 9.14
N ARG A 226 11.22 -11.86 9.88
CA ARG A 226 12.40 -12.64 9.50
C ARG A 226 12.11 -14.09 9.82
N VAL A 227 12.22 -14.99 8.86
CA VAL A 227 12.35 -16.41 9.20
C VAL A 227 13.80 -16.64 9.59
N LYS A 228 14.10 -16.54 10.89
CA LYS A 228 15.44 -16.82 11.43
C LYS A 228 15.41 -18.17 12.15
N ASN A 229 16.21 -19.12 11.70
CA ASN A 229 16.21 -20.51 12.17
C ASN A 229 14.81 -21.16 12.15
N GLY A 230 14.02 -20.91 11.11
CA GLY A 230 12.65 -21.44 10.99
C GLY A 230 11.60 -20.77 11.89
N LYS A 231 11.93 -19.70 12.63
CA LYS A 231 10.98 -18.93 13.45
C LYS A 231 10.69 -17.58 12.84
N ILE A 232 9.43 -17.14 12.91
CA ILE A 232 9.03 -15.78 12.57
C ILE A 232 9.57 -14.83 13.65
N VAL A 233 10.35 -13.85 13.21
CA VAL A 233 10.75 -12.66 13.97
C VAL A 233 10.06 -11.49 13.30
N ALA A 234 8.79 -11.28 13.62
CA ALA A 234 8.11 -10.04 13.30
C ALA A 234 8.41 -9.01 14.38
N ASP A 235 8.75 -7.80 13.97
CA ASP A 235 9.01 -6.69 14.90
C ASP A 235 7.70 -6.02 15.33
N VAL A 236 6.68 -6.05 14.47
CA VAL A 236 5.36 -5.42 14.70
C VAL A 236 4.21 -6.27 14.13
N ILE A 237 3.02 -6.15 14.73
CA ILE A 237 1.83 -6.92 14.31
C ILE A 237 1.35 -6.59 12.89
N GLU A 238 1.76 -5.46 12.34
CA GLU A 238 1.44 -5.06 10.97
C GLU A 238 2.08 -5.98 9.91
N GLN A 239 3.07 -6.79 10.31
CA GLN A 239 3.82 -7.62 9.40
C GLN A 239 3.12 -8.93 8.98
N THR A 240 2.00 -9.28 9.62
CA THR A 240 1.40 -10.62 9.47
C THR A 240 0.31 -10.75 8.41
N LEU A 241 -0.08 -9.65 7.75
CA LEU A 241 -1.14 -9.65 6.73
C LEU A 241 -0.87 -10.55 5.51
N PRO A 242 0.34 -10.58 4.90
CA PRO A 242 0.63 -11.40 3.71
C PRO A 242 0.28 -12.88 3.86
N TYR A 243 0.35 -13.41 5.10
CA TYR A 243 0.12 -14.81 5.38
C TYR A 243 -1.35 -15.23 5.27
N ALA A 244 -2.30 -14.29 5.23
CA ALA A 244 -3.69 -14.61 4.91
C ALA A 244 -3.82 -15.22 3.51
N VAL A 245 -3.11 -14.65 2.52
CA VAL A 245 -3.10 -15.18 1.15
C VAL A 245 -2.27 -16.46 1.09
N LEU A 246 -1.11 -16.52 1.78
CA LEU A 246 -0.32 -17.75 1.84
C LEU A 246 -1.14 -18.93 2.36
N ALA A 247 -1.90 -18.74 3.45
CA ALA A 247 -2.75 -19.79 4.03
C ALA A 247 -3.81 -20.32 3.05
N LYS A 248 -4.28 -19.47 2.12
CA LYS A 248 -5.28 -19.85 1.11
C LYS A 248 -4.69 -20.66 -0.04
N ILE A 249 -3.42 -20.43 -0.39
CA ILE A 249 -2.77 -21.09 -1.53
C ILE A 249 -1.87 -22.26 -1.11
N GLN A 250 -1.30 -22.20 0.08
CA GLN A 250 -0.36 -23.17 0.65
C GLN A 250 -0.61 -23.31 2.16
N PRO A 251 -1.75 -23.87 2.57
CA PRO A 251 -2.15 -23.97 3.98
C PRO A 251 -1.13 -24.73 4.83
N ASP A 252 -0.42 -25.71 4.28
CA ASP A 252 0.52 -26.56 5.00
C ASP A 252 1.96 -26.00 5.02
N HIS A 253 2.18 -24.77 4.53
CA HIS A 253 3.52 -24.19 4.52
C HIS A 253 4.08 -24.04 5.97
N PRO A 254 5.31 -24.51 6.27
CA PRO A 254 5.85 -24.53 7.64
C PRO A 254 5.88 -23.17 8.34
N VAL A 255 6.05 -22.09 7.59
CA VAL A 255 6.02 -20.71 8.13
C VAL A 255 4.73 -20.38 8.87
N ILE A 256 3.60 -21.01 8.50
CA ILE A 256 2.31 -20.79 9.16
C ILE A 256 2.34 -21.32 10.60
N ASP A 257 3.04 -22.43 10.86
CA ASP A 257 3.20 -22.94 12.24
C ASP A 257 4.01 -21.96 13.09
N SER A 258 5.08 -21.41 12.52
CA SER A 258 5.91 -20.40 13.17
C SER A 258 5.16 -19.09 13.42
N LEU A 259 4.24 -18.73 12.53
CA LEU A 259 3.37 -17.56 12.69
C LEU A 259 2.31 -17.77 13.79
N ILE A 260 1.70 -18.96 13.85
CA ILE A 260 0.78 -19.32 14.94
C ILE A 260 1.51 -19.28 16.28
N ALA A 261 2.70 -19.90 16.36
CA ALA A 261 3.51 -19.89 17.56
C ALA A 261 3.90 -18.47 17.98
N TYR A 262 4.23 -17.60 17.01
CA TYR A 262 4.45 -16.18 17.24
C TYR A 262 3.23 -15.57 17.94
N TRP A 263 2.03 -15.62 17.33
CA TRP A 263 0.84 -15.00 17.93
C TRP A 263 0.48 -15.53 19.33
N LEU A 264 0.62 -16.84 19.56
CA LEU A 264 0.33 -17.45 20.86
C LEU A 264 1.32 -17.02 21.95
N ASP A 265 2.58 -16.77 21.61
CA ASP A 265 3.59 -16.24 22.54
C ASP A 265 3.26 -14.80 23.00
N TYR A 266 2.62 -14.00 22.14
CA TYR A 266 2.21 -12.61 22.42
C TYR A 266 0.76 -12.47 22.88
N GLN A 267 0.03 -13.56 22.99
CA GLN A 267 -1.36 -13.53 23.39
C GLN A 267 -1.46 -13.07 24.86
N ARG A 268 -2.23 -12.00 25.10
CA ARG A 268 -2.54 -11.55 26.46
C ARG A 268 -3.58 -12.46 27.12
N ALA A 269 -3.76 -12.31 28.43
CA ALA A 269 -4.74 -13.09 29.19
C ALA A 269 -6.20 -12.94 28.69
N ASP A 270 -6.54 -11.81 28.08
CA ASP A 270 -7.85 -11.56 27.45
C ASP A 270 -7.91 -12.04 25.98
N GLY A 271 -6.89 -12.78 25.53
CA GLY A 271 -6.73 -13.33 24.19
C GLY A 271 -6.35 -12.33 23.10
N SER A 272 -6.19 -11.05 23.45
CA SER A 272 -5.80 -10.03 22.49
C SER A 272 -4.30 -10.08 22.16
N ILE A 273 -3.95 -9.69 20.93
CA ILE A 273 -2.57 -9.61 20.44
C ILE A 273 -2.27 -8.15 20.07
N TYR A 274 -1.27 -7.57 20.73
CA TYR A 274 -0.91 -6.14 20.66
C TYR A 274 0.41 -5.95 19.93
N ASP A 275 0.72 -4.71 19.56
CA ASP A 275 2.08 -4.36 19.15
C ASP A 275 3.04 -4.55 20.33
N ARG A 276 4.13 -5.30 20.10
CA ARG A 276 5.08 -5.67 21.15
C ARG A 276 5.95 -4.51 21.58
N GLU A 277 6.38 -3.68 20.64
CA GLU A 277 7.36 -2.63 20.92
C GLU A 277 6.71 -1.46 21.65
N THR A 278 5.48 -1.14 21.29
CA THR A 278 4.78 0.05 21.80
C THR A 278 3.68 -0.25 22.82
N ASP A 279 3.45 -1.53 23.13
CA ASP A 279 2.36 -2.00 24.01
C ASP A 279 0.97 -1.46 23.60
N THR A 280 0.78 -1.20 22.31
CA THR A 280 -0.37 -0.48 21.77
C THR A 280 -1.36 -1.44 21.12
N ILE A 281 -2.66 -1.23 21.35
CA ILE A 281 -3.71 -1.87 20.57
C ILE A 281 -4.08 -1.00 19.37
N THR A 282 -4.04 -1.57 18.17
CA THR A 282 -4.36 -0.85 16.93
C THR A 282 -5.55 -1.48 16.23
N GLY A 283 -6.42 -0.67 15.63
CA GLY A 283 -7.51 -1.08 14.75
C GLY A 283 -7.00 -1.77 13.48
N GLU A 284 -5.76 -1.46 13.07
CA GLU A 284 -5.01 -2.20 12.04
C GLU A 284 -5.00 -3.70 12.31
N GLY A 285 -4.86 -4.11 13.57
CA GLY A 285 -4.83 -5.52 13.95
C GLY A 285 -6.11 -6.31 13.68
N VAL A 286 -7.27 -5.67 13.39
CA VAL A 286 -8.42 -6.44 12.88
C VAL A 286 -8.07 -7.04 11.51
N TYR A 287 -7.42 -6.24 10.65
CA TYR A 287 -7.02 -6.65 9.32
C TYR A 287 -5.67 -7.37 9.30
N THR A 288 -4.66 -6.88 10.02
CA THR A 288 -3.31 -7.43 9.94
C THR A 288 -3.08 -8.67 10.81
N VAL A 289 -3.94 -8.93 11.81
CA VAL A 289 -3.83 -10.09 12.72
C VAL A 289 -5.08 -10.94 12.68
N GLY A 290 -6.24 -10.37 12.99
CA GLY A 290 -7.50 -11.10 13.10
C GLY A 290 -7.89 -11.82 11.81
N TYR A 291 -7.86 -11.12 10.67
CA TYR A 291 -8.15 -11.73 9.37
C TYR A 291 -7.17 -12.86 8.98
N PRO A 292 -5.83 -12.70 9.07
CA PRO A 292 -4.90 -13.80 8.82
C PRO A 292 -5.14 -15.03 9.71
N ILE A 293 -5.41 -14.83 11.01
CA ILE A 293 -5.76 -15.94 11.91
C ILE A 293 -7.03 -16.64 11.41
N ALA A 294 -8.06 -15.89 11.01
CA ALA A 294 -9.29 -16.46 10.45
C ALA A 294 -9.07 -17.24 9.14
N ALA A 295 -8.25 -16.71 8.23
CA ALA A 295 -7.90 -17.40 6.99
C ALA A 295 -7.18 -18.74 7.27
N ILE A 296 -6.25 -18.76 8.21
CA ILE A 296 -5.55 -19.98 8.65
C ILE A 296 -6.52 -20.94 9.35
N ALA A 297 -7.41 -20.43 10.20
CA ALA A 297 -8.42 -21.21 10.89
C ALA A 297 -9.33 -21.94 9.91
N ALA A 298 -9.83 -21.23 8.90
CA ALA A 298 -10.66 -21.77 7.85
C ALA A 298 -9.90 -22.81 7.00
N ALA A 299 -8.66 -22.50 6.59
CA ALA A 299 -7.87 -23.37 5.73
C ALA A 299 -7.42 -24.67 6.41
N ARG A 300 -7.21 -24.65 7.74
CA ARG A 300 -6.74 -25.80 8.53
C ARG A 300 -7.80 -26.43 9.44
N GLY A 301 -9.03 -25.92 9.44
CA GLY A 301 -10.11 -26.42 10.32
C GLY A 301 -9.80 -26.28 11.81
N ARG A 302 -9.25 -25.14 12.23
CA ARG A 302 -8.80 -24.88 13.61
C ARG A 302 -9.78 -24.01 14.40
N ASP A 303 -10.63 -24.66 15.20
CA ASP A 303 -11.63 -24.01 16.06
C ASP A 303 -11.03 -22.97 17.02
N ASP A 304 -9.90 -23.30 17.64
CA ASP A 304 -9.20 -22.44 18.58
C ASP A 304 -8.71 -21.15 17.92
N LEU A 305 -8.25 -21.23 16.67
CA LEU A 305 -7.84 -20.06 15.90
C LEU A 305 -9.06 -19.26 15.42
N ALA A 306 -10.17 -19.90 15.08
CA ALA A 306 -11.40 -19.19 14.71
C ALA A 306 -11.92 -18.32 15.87
N GLU A 307 -11.92 -18.85 17.09
CA GLU A 307 -12.27 -18.10 18.29
C GLU A 307 -11.25 -16.97 18.55
N LEU A 308 -9.95 -17.26 18.48
CA LEU A 308 -8.88 -16.27 18.65
C LEU A 308 -8.97 -15.10 17.65
N ALA A 309 -9.32 -15.38 16.39
CA ALA A 309 -9.51 -14.37 15.36
C ALA A 309 -10.63 -13.39 15.75
N LEU A 310 -11.79 -13.92 16.16
CA LEU A 310 -12.94 -13.10 16.57
C LEU A 310 -12.63 -12.27 17.83
N MET A 311 -11.83 -12.80 18.75
CA MET A 311 -11.35 -12.05 19.92
C MET A 311 -10.53 -10.82 19.51
N GLN A 312 -9.80 -10.86 18.39
CA GLN A 312 -9.05 -9.70 17.91
C GLN A 312 -9.96 -8.53 17.52
N LEU A 313 -11.13 -8.80 16.93
CA LEU A 313 -12.12 -7.76 16.66
C LEU A 313 -12.76 -7.27 17.97
N TRP A 314 -13.17 -8.19 18.84
CA TRP A 314 -13.87 -7.84 20.08
C TRP A 314 -13.02 -6.97 21.01
N SER A 315 -11.75 -7.33 21.21
CA SER A 315 -10.84 -6.55 22.07
C SER A 315 -10.60 -5.13 21.56
N ARG A 316 -10.60 -4.94 20.24
CA ARG A 316 -10.45 -3.64 19.56
C ARG A 316 -11.75 -2.85 19.61
N LYS A 317 -12.90 -3.51 19.47
CA LYS A 317 -14.22 -2.90 19.70
C LYS A 317 -14.30 -2.30 21.09
N GLU A 318 -13.89 -3.04 22.13
CA GLU A 318 -14.01 -2.57 23.52
C GLU A 318 -13.13 -1.35 23.84
N ARG A 319 -12.00 -1.20 23.13
CA ARG A 319 -10.99 -0.17 23.43
C ARG A 319 -10.99 1.01 22.47
N LEU A 320 -11.32 0.78 21.20
CA LEU A 320 -11.15 1.77 20.13
C LEU A 320 -12.46 2.33 19.60
N VAL A 321 -13.60 1.74 19.96
CA VAL A 321 -14.91 2.19 19.49
C VAL A 321 -15.61 2.98 20.59
N THR A 322 -16.12 4.15 20.21
CA THR A 322 -16.94 5.01 21.07
C THR A 322 -18.18 5.48 20.31
N GLU A 323 -19.08 6.19 20.98
CA GLU A 323 -20.22 6.85 20.31
C GLU A 323 -19.78 7.88 19.26
N ARG A 324 -18.57 8.45 19.42
CA ARG A 324 -18.01 9.43 18.46
C ARG A 324 -17.42 8.78 17.21
N GLY A 325 -17.22 7.47 17.22
CA GLY A 325 -16.62 6.73 16.11
C GLY A 325 -15.49 5.80 16.55
N ILE A 326 -14.53 5.59 15.65
CA ILE A 326 -13.52 4.53 15.78
C ILE A 326 -12.11 5.15 15.74
N TYR A 327 -11.32 4.89 16.77
CA TYR A 327 -9.92 5.31 16.85
C TYR A 327 -9.00 4.32 16.14
N LEU A 328 -7.86 4.81 15.63
CA LEU A 328 -6.81 3.92 15.11
C LEU A 328 -6.17 3.10 16.22
N ARG A 329 -5.86 3.71 17.36
CA ARG A 329 -5.05 3.03 18.39
C ARG A 329 -5.26 3.61 19.77
N ALA A 330 -4.94 2.80 20.77
CA ALA A 330 -4.84 3.17 22.17
C ALA A 330 -3.53 2.64 22.76
N ASP A 331 -2.82 3.48 23.51
CA ASP A 331 -1.61 3.11 24.25
C ASP A 331 -1.94 2.28 25.51
N ALA A 332 -0.92 1.92 26.30
CA ALA A 332 -1.07 1.14 27.52
C ALA A 332 -1.95 1.84 28.58
N GLU A 333 -1.96 3.17 28.59
CA GLU A 333 -2.79 4.01 29.45
C GLU A 333 -4.22 4.26 28.89
N ASN A 334 -4.55 3.69 27.73
CA ASN A 334 -5.79 3.87 26.98
C ASN A 334 -6.00 5.28 26.38
N HIS A 335 -4.95 6.06 26.18
CA HIS A 335 -5.05 7.27 25.37
C HIS A 335 -5.24 6.91 23.90
N CYS A 336 -6.38 7.33 23.37
CA CYS A 336 -6.77 7.02 21.99
C CYS A 336 -6.34 8.13 21.02
N SER A 337 -5.93 7.76 19.81
CA SER A 337 -5.53 8.70 18.74
C SER A 337 -6.08 8.32 17.37
N TYR A 338 -6.13 9.30 16.46
CA TYR A 338 -6.67 9.18 15.10
C TYR A 338 -8.14 8.75 15.05
N LEU A 339 -9.01 9.48 15.75
CA LEU A 339 -10.46 9.26 15.68
C LEU A 339 -10.96 9.43 14.24
N ASN A 340 -11.69 8.46 13.71
CA ASN A 340 -12.33 8.50 12.39
C ASN A 340 -11.36 8.69 11.22
N TRP A 341 -10.09 8.34 11.38
CA TRP A 341 -9.14 8.31 10.29
C TRP A 341 -9.56 7.27 9.25
N ALA A 342 -9.73 7.65 7.99
CA ALA A 342 -10.31 6.80 6.95
C ALA A 342 -9.55 5.49 6.75
N ARG A 343 -8.22 5.50 6.90
CA ARG A 343 -7.44 4.25 6.89
C ARG A 343 -7.73 3.38 8.11
N ALA A 344 -7.85 3.93 9.32
CA ALA A 344 -8.28 3.16 10.50
C ALA A 344 -9.65 2.52 10.27
N LEU A 345 -10.61 3.27 9.72
CA LEU A 345 -11.93 2.75 9.36
C LEU A 345 -11.82 1.63 8.32
N ALA A 346 -10.99 1.80 7.29
CA ALA A 346 -10.75 0.78 6.28
C ALA A 346 -10.21 -0.50 6.91
N TRP A 347 -9.16 -0.42 7.73
CA TRP A 347 -8.58 -1.59 8.38
C TRP A 347 -9.55 -2.31 9.31
N TYR A 348 -10.29 -1.55 10.11
CA TYR A 348 -11.28 -2.12 11.02
C TYR A 348 -12.39 -2.83 10.24
N LEU A 349 -12.97 -2.18 9.23
CA LEU A 349 -14.09 -2.72 8.46
C LEU A 349 -13.69 -3.85 7.53
N LEU A 350 -12.60 -3.67 6.78
CA LEU A 350 -12.13 -4.66 5.81
C LEU A 350 -11.62 -5.91 6.52
N GLY A 351 -10.90 -5.73 7.64
CA GLY A 351 -10.49 -6.83 8.50
C GLY A 351 -11.70 -7.60 9.04
N ALA A 352 -12.70 -6.90 9.57
CA ALA A 352 -13.91 -7.54 10.09
C ALA A 352 -14.70 -8.27 8.99
N ALA A 353 -14.91 -7.64 7.82
CA ALA A 353 -15.58 -8.25 6.69
C ALA A 353 -14.88 -9.54 6.27
N ARG A 354 -13.58 -9.49 6.00
CA ARG A 354 -12.81 -10.65 5.55
C ARG A 354 -12.79 -11.75 6.61
N MET A 355 -12.53 -11.41 7.87
CA MET A 355 -12.55 -12.38 8.98
C MET A 355 -13.89 -13.13 9.06
N LEU A 356 -15.02 -12.41 9.02
CA LEU A 356 -16.33 -13.02 9.08
C LEU A 356 -16.59 -13.92 7.86
N ILE A 357 -16.15 -13.51 6.67
CA ILE A 357 -16.30 -14.29 5.44
C ILE A 357 -15.51 -15.60 5.52
N GLU A 358 -14.24 -15.57 5.94
CA GLU A 358 -13.43 -16.78 6.12
C GLU A 358 -14.07 -17.74 7.14
N LEU A 359 -14.64 -17.20 8.22
CA LEU A 359 -15.23 -18.00 9.30
C LEU A 359 -16.69 -18.37 9.07
N LYS A 360 -17.30 -17.99 7.94
CA LYS A 360 -18.72 -18.24 7.67
C LYS A 360 -19.05 -19.73 7.73
N ALA A 361 -18.30 -20.56 7.02
CA ALA A 361 -18.52 -22.02 7.00
C ALA A 361 -18.31 -22.66 8.38
N TRP A 362 -17.32 -22.17 9.14
CA TRP A 362 -17.08 -22.60 10.51
C TRP A 362 -18.29 -22.30 11.40
N ASN A 363 -18.81 -21.06 11.34
CA ASN A 363 -19.98 -20.66 12.12
C ASN A 363 -21.28 -21.37 11.67
N ASP A 364 -21.46 -21.64 10.38
CA ASP A 364 -22.63 -22.37 9.87
C ASP A 364 -22.67 -23.80 10.44
N ASN A 365 -21.51 -24.44 10.59
CA ASN A 365 -21.38 -25.77 11.19
C ASN A 365 -21.47 -25.73 12.73
N LYS A 366 -20.92 -24.68 13.35
CA LYS A 366 -20.84 -24.50 14.80
C LYS A 366 -21.21 -23.06 15.16
N PRO A 367 -22.51 -22.75 15.33
CA PRO A 367 -22.96 -21.40 15.61
C PRO A 367 -22.28 -20.83 16.85
N SER A 368 -21.59 -19.69 16.67
CA SER A 368 -20.82 -19.03 17.72
C SER A 368 -21.48 -17.71 18.10
N THR A 369 -21.76 -17.52 19.40
CA THR A 369 -22.26 -16.23 19.90
C THR A 369 -21.26 -15.10 19.64
N LEU A 370 -19.96 -15.38 19.73
CA LEU A 370 -18.92 -14.39 19.45
C LEU A 370 -18.91 -13.99 17.97
N TYR A 371 -19.16 -14.93 17.06
CA TYR A 371 -19.32 -14.62 15.64
C TYR A 371 -20.53 -13.71 15.40
N GLN A 372 -21.67 -13.98 16.04
CA GLN A 372 -22.87 -13.14 15.90
C GLN A 372 -22.63 -11.72 16.43
N GLN A 373 -21.92 -11.58 17.55
CA GLN A 373 -21.52 -10.29 18.11
C GLN A 373 -20.58 -9.54 17.18
N ALA A 374 -19.58 -10.22 16.62
CA ALA A 374 -18.66 -9.68 15.62
C ALA A 374 -19.38 -9.22 14.35
N ALA A 375 -20.34 -10.01 13.85
CA ALA A 375 -21.16 -9.64 12.70
C ALA A 375 -22.03 -8.41 12.98
N ALA A 376 -22.69 -8.34 14.14
CA ALA A 376 -23.47 -7.16 14.55
C ALA A 376 -22.59 -5.91 14.67
N GLU A 377 -21.38 -6.05 15.19
CA GLU A 377 -20.41 -4.95 15.28
C GLU A 377 -19.93 -4.48 13.90
N PHE A 378 -19.68 -5.41 12.98
CA PHE A 378 -19.36 -5.07 11.59
C PHE A 378 -20.51 -4.28 10.93
N VAL A 379 -21.75 -4.73 11.08
CA VAL A 379 -22.95 -4.03 10.57
C VAL A 379 -23.04 -2.61 11.13
N ARG A 380 -22.92 -2.45 12.45
CA ARG A 380 -22.95 -1.14 13.12
C ARG A 380 -21.84 -0.22 12.59
N SER A 381 -20.62 -0.73 12.50
CA SER A 381 -19.46 0.05 12.05
C SER A 381 -19.56 0.43 10.58
N ALA A 382 -20.05 -0.47 9.72
CA ALA A 382 -20.29 -0.20 8.31
C ALA A 382 -21.37 0.88 8.13
N GLY A 383 -22.44 0.84 8.93
CA GLY A 383 -23.47 1.88 8.97
C GLY A 383 -22.92 3.25 9.38
N PHE A 384 -22.04 3.29 10.38
CA PHE A 384 -21.33 4.51 10.77
C PHE A 384 -20.44 5.04 9.65
N ALA A 385 -19.57 4.22 9.05
CA ALA A 385 -18.73 4.68 7.95
C ALA A 385 -19.57 5.13 6.73
N ALA A 386 -20.69 4.45 6.45
CA ALA A 386 -21.58 4.81 5.36
C ALA A 386 -22.25 6.18 5.54
N SER A 387 -22.48 6.63 6.77
CA SER A 387 -23.02 7.97 7.04
C SER A 387 -22.00 9.09 6.80
N LEU A 388 -20.71 8.75 6.80
CA LEU A 388 -19.59 9.68 6.56
C LEU A 388 -19.17 9.76 5.08
N GLN A 389 -19.79 8.98 4.18
CA GLN A 389 -19.49 9.02 2.75
C GLN A 389 -19.89 10.38 2.16
N GLN A 390 -18.96 11.04 1.48
CA GLN A 390 -19.18 12.34 0.87
C GLN A 390 -20.02 12.22 -0.42
N GLU A 391 -20.51 13.35 -0.94
CA GLU A 391 -21.31 13.40 -2.17
C GLU A 391 -20.57 12.83 -3.38
N ASN A 392 -19.26 13.03 -3.46
CA ASN A 392 -18.41 12.47 -4.51
C ASN A 392 -18.22 10.94 -4.41
N GLY A 393 -18.77 10.29 -3.37
CA GLY A 393 -18.67 8.85 -3.16
C GLY A 393 -17.44 8.39 -2.37
N LEU A 394 -16.58 9.31 -1.93
CA LEU A 394 -15.34 9.02 -1.20
C LEU A 394 -15.42 9.49 0.26
N TRP A 395 -14.36 9.21 1.02
CA TRP A 395 -14.15 9.67 2.39
C TRP A 395 -12.97 10.63 2.45
N THR A 396 -13.02 11.56 3.40
CA THR A 396 -11.88 12.43 3.74
C THR A 396 -10.93 11.74 4.70
N VAL A 397 -9.70 12.25 4.86
CA VAL A 397 -8.68 11.61 5.70
C VAL A 397 -9.18 11.36 7.11
N PHE A 398 -9.83 12.37 7.70
CA PHE A 398 -10.66 12.19 8.87
C PHE A 398 -12.10 12.27 8.38
N ALA A 399 -12.81 11.14 8.44
CA ALA A 399 -14.07 10.94 7.73
C ALA A 399 -15.21 11.84 8.23
N ASP A 400 -15.08 12.35 9.45
CA ASP A 400 -15.98 13.33 10.09
C ASP A 400 -15.54 14.79 9.88
N ASP A 401 -14.43 15.04 9.20
CA ASP A 401 -13.88 16.37 8.93
C ASP A 401 -13.55 16.54 7.44
N SER A 402 -14.48 17.14 6.71
CA SER A 402 -14.35 17.36 5.27
C SER A 402 -13.20 18.30 4.89
N SER A 403 -12.70 19.12 5.82
CA SER A 403 -11.59 20.05 5.57
C SER A 403 -10.26 19.33 5.35
N THR A 404 -10.15 18.08 5.81
CA THR A 404 -8.93 17.28 5.69
C THR A 404 -8.68 16.74 4.28
N GLY A 405 -9.63 16.94 3.35
CA GLY A 405 -9.53 16.55 1.95
C GLY A 405 -9.70 15.04 1.74
N THR A 406 -9.96 14.64 0.49
CA THR A 406 -10.20 13.24 0.12
C THR A 406 -8.99 12.34 0.41
N GLU A 407 -9.26 11.09 0.77
CA GLU A 407 -8.28 10.03 0.98
C GLU A 407 -8.66 8.81 0.12
N ALA A 408 -7.86 8.52 -0.90
CA ALA A 408 -8.19 7.50 -1.90
C ALA A 408 -8.07 6.06 -1.39
N GLY A 409 -7.02 5.74 -0.61
CA GLY A 409 -6.73 4.37 -0.17
C GLY A 409 -7.74 3.83 0.83
N GLY A 410 -7.95 4.56 1.93
CA GLY A 410 -9.00 4.35 2.91
C GLY A 410 -10.39 4.34 2.29
N SER A 411 -10.69 5.22 1.33
CA SER A 411 -11.96 5.14 0.58
C SER A 411 -12.12 3.80 -0.15
N ALA A 412 -11.07 3.33 -0.82
CA ALA A 412 -11.08 2.03 -1.51
C ALA A 412 -11.30 0.88 -0.52
N GLY A 413 -10.61 0.87 0.62
CA GLY A 413 -10.76 -0.17 1.64
C GLY A 413 -12.12 -0.18 2.35
N ILE A 414 -12.66 1.00 2.71
CA ILE A 414 -14.01 1.13 3.28
C ILE A 414 -15.05 0.61 2.29
N ALA A 415 -14.96 1.06 1.03
CA ALA A 415 -15.87 0.63 -0.02
C ALA A 415 -15.77 -0.89 -0.28
N ALA A 416 -14.56 -1.45 -0.31
CA ALA A 416 -14.35 -2.89 -0.48
C ALA A 416 -15.04 -3.68 0.64
N ALA A 417 -14.87 -3.27 1.90
CA ALA A 417 -15.54 -3.89 3.05
C ALA A 417 -17.07 -3.87 2.92
N MET A 418 -17.64 -2.74 2.49
CA MET A 418 -19.08 -2.60 2.28
C MET A 418 -19.60 -3.54 1.18
N VAL A 419 -18.88 -3.63 0.06
CA VAL A 419 -19.28 -4.47 -1.07
C VAL A 419 -19.14 -5.95 -0.72
N LEU A 420 -18.03 -6.35 -0.10
CA LEU A 420 -17.82 -7.72 0.40
C LEU A 420 -18.94 -8.12 1.38
N GLY A 421 -19.21 -7.27 2.36
CA GLY A 421 -20.28 -7.50 3.33
C GLY A 421 -21.66 -7.66 2.68
N ALA A 422 -21.98 -6.82 1.69
CA ALA A 422 -23.25 -6.90 0.97
C ALA A 422 -23.38 -8.19 0.14
N ARG A 423 -22.31 -8.62 -0.51
CA ARG A 423 -22.31 -9.85 -1.32
C ARG A 423 -22.42 -11.12 -0.51
N GLU A 424 -21.83 -11.12 0.68
CA GLU A 424 -21.82 -12.28 1.58
C GLU A 424 -23.03 -12.27 2.52
N GLY A 425 -23.99 -11.36 2.30
CA GLY A 425 -25.23 -11.28 3.08
C GLY A 425 -25.06 -10.76 4.50
N LEU A 426 -23.90 -10.19 4.83
CA LEU A 426 -23.62 -9.54 6.12
C LEU A 426 -24.21 -8.12 6.18
N LEU A 427 -24.29 -7.43 5.03
CA LEU A 427 -24.87 -6.10 4.89
C LEU A 427 -26.03 -6.12 3.88
N GLU A 428 -26.87 -5.08 3.92
CA GLU A 428 -27.91 -4.90 2.91
C GLU A 428 -27.31 -4.67 1.51
N VAL A 429 -28.01 -5.14 0.48
CA VAL A 429 -27.60 -5.00 -0.93
C VAL A 429 -27.41 -3.53 -1.37
N SER A 430 -28.05 -2.58 -0.68
CA SER A 430 -27.92 -1.14 -0.92
C SER A 430 -26.48 -0.62 -0.78
N TYR A 431 -25.63 -1.32 -0.02
CA TYR A 431 -24.21 -0.97 0.12
C TYR A 431 -23.40 -1.18 -1.17
N LEU A 432 -23.88 -1.99 -2.13
CA LEU A 432 -23.23 -2.12 -3.45
C LEU A 432 -23.16 -0.77 -4.17
N ILE A 433 -24.22 0.02 -4.12
CA ILE A 433 -24.30 1.34 -4.78
C ILE A 433 -23.24 2.30 -4.19
N ARG A 434 -22.96 2.19 -2.89
CA ARG A 434 -21.93 3.00 -2.22
C ARG A 434 -20.54 2.64 -2.73
N GLY A 435 -20.26 1.35 -2.87
CA GLY A 435 -19.02 0.85 -3.46
C GLY A 435 -18.87 1.26 -4.92
N GLU A 436 -19.93 1.20 -5.72
CA GLU A 436 -19.90 1.63 -7.13
C GLU A 436 -19.58 3.11 -7.28
N ARG A 437 -20.16 3.97 -6.43
CA ARG A 437 -19.83 5.41 -6.42
C ARG A 437 -18.36 5.65 -6.09
N ALA A 438 -17.83 4.95 -5.09
CA ALA A 438 -16.41 5.03 -4.74
C ALA A 438 -15.51 4.56 -5.91
N TRP A 439 -15.84 3.43 -6.53
CA TRP A 439 -15.10 2.89 -7.69
C TRP A 439 -15.04 3.87 -8.86
N ILE A 440 -16.16 4.52 -9.20
CA ILE A 440 -16.21 5.53 -10.27
C ILE A 440 -15.31 6.72 -9.91
N ALA A 441 -15.42 7.23 -8.69
CA ALA A 441 -14.63 8.38 -8.26
C ALA A 441 -13.13 8.09 -8.14
N LEU A 442 -12.74 6.89 -7.71
CA LEU A 442 -11.33 6.48 -7.56
C LEU A 442 -10.59 6.36 -8.89
N GLN A 443 -11.28 6.13 -10.00
CA GLN A 443 -10.64 6.11 -11.33
C GLN A 443 -10.00 7.46 -11.70
N GLU A 444 -10.51 8.59 -11.18
CA GLU A 444 -9.91 9.91 -11.39
C GLU A 444 -8.62 10.15 -10.58
N TYR A 445 -8.35 9.25 -9.64
CA TYR A 445 -7.11 9.21 -8.88
C TYR A 445 -6.06 8.30 -9.53
N LEU A 446 -6.35 7.67 -10.67
CA LEU A 446 -5.32 7.02 -11.47
C LEU A 446 -4.55 8.07 -12.26
N THR A 447 -3.22 8.03 -12.15
CA THR A 447 -2.30 8.75 -13.03
C THR A 447 -2.50 8.28 -14.47
N ILE A 448 -1.97 9.03 -15.44
CA ILE A 448 -2.08 8.63 -16.85
C ILE A 448 -1.49 7.25 -17.10
N ASP A 449 -0.52 6.84 -16.30
CA ASP A 449 0.13 5.55 -16.36
C ASP A 449 -0.40 4.54 -15.33
N GLY A 450 -1.55 4.80 -14.69
CA GLY A 450 -2.28 3.79 -13.92
C GLY A 450 -1.86 3.59 -12.47
N PHE A 451 -0.96 4.40 -11.90
CA PHE A 451 -0.71 4.43 -10.45
C PHE A 451 -1.79 5.22 -9.73
N ILE A 452 -2.12 4.82 -8.50
CA ILE A 452 -3.06 5.58 -7.69
C ILE A 452 -2.36 6.70 -6.93
N ARG A 453 -2.91 7.92 -7.02
CA ARG A 453 -2.54 9.10 -6.21
C ARG A 453 -3.63 9.42 -5.18
N GLY A 454 -3.44 10.48 -4.40
CA GLY A 454 -4.46 10.93 -3.44
C GLY A 454 -4.55 10.06 -2.18
N VAL A 455 -3.53 9.23 -1.92
CA VAL A 455 -3.42 8.42 -0.71
C VAL A 455 -2.68 9.22 0.36
N SER A 456 -3.12 9.11 1.61
CA SER A 456 -2.41 9.70 2.75
C SER A 456 -1.08 8.99 3.00
N GLN A 457 -0.06 9.75 3.44
CA GLN A 457 1.24 9.18 3.76
C GLN A 457 1.17 8.26 4.99
N THR A 458 2.22 7.47 5.24
CA THR A 458 2.43 6.81 6.55
C THR A 458 2.19 7.80 7.71
N ASN A 459 1.68 7.30 8.83
CA ASN A 459 1.30 8.14 9.98
C ASN A 459 2.49 8.53 10.88
N GLN A 460 3.73 8.36 10.40
CA GLN A 460 4.95 8.72 11.14
C GLN A 460 5.01 10.22 11.46
N GLY A 461 4.47 11.07 10.58
CA GLY A 461 4.35 12.51 10.79
C GLY A 461 3.17 12.95 11.68
N GLY A 462 2.50 12.03 12.38
CA GLY A 462 1.42 12.38 13.29
C GLY A 462 0.10 12.77 12.60
N GLU A 463 -0.91 13.14 13.40
CA GLU A 463 -2.19 13.65 12.88
C GLU A 463 -2.03 14.95 12.09
N GLU A 464 -1.05 15.79 12.44
CA GLU A 464 -0.80 17.05 11.73
C GLU A 464 -0.51 16.81 10.24
N LEU A 465 0.41 15.88 9.94
CA LEU A 465 0.69 15.51 8.55
C LEU A 465 -0.53 14.93 7.84
N GLN A 466 -1.33 14.11 8.55
CA GLN A 466 -2.53 13.51 7.96
C GLN A 466 -3.59 14.58 7.62
N ARG A 467 -3.75 15.59 8.48
CA ARG A 467 -4.71 16.69 8.31
C ARG A 467 -4.26 17.75 7.30
N SER A 468 -2.96 17.85 6.98
CA SER A 468 -2.40 18.93 6.16
C SER A 468 -2.85 18.95 4.69
N GLY A 469 -3.54 17.90 4.23
CA GLY A 469 -3.87 17.71 2.82
C GLY A 469 -2.74 17.09 1.99
N TYR A 470 -1.61 16.73 2.60
CA TYR A 470 -0.50 16.06 1.93
C TYR A 470 -0.91 14.66 1.44
N ARG A 471 -0.69 14.39 0.14
CA ARG A 471 -1.05 13.14 -0.53
C ARG A 471 0.07 12.66 -1.43
N VAL A 472 0.13 11.36 -1.60
CA VAL A 472 1.20 10.67 -2.31
C VAL A 472 0.63 9.65 -3.29
N MET A 473 1.49 9.20 -4.21
CA MET A 473 1.29 7.92 -4.90
C MET A 473 1.68 6.81 -3.93
N PHE A 474 0.82 5.78 -3.81
CA PHE A 474 1.03 4.70 -2.85
C PHE A 474 0.44 3.39 -3.36
N GLN A 475 1.30 2.40 -3.66
CA GLN A 475 0.89 1.13 -4.28
C GLN A 475 0.01 0.26 -3.38
N MET A 476 0.07 0.40 -2.05
CA MET A 476 -0.92 -0.20 -1.14
C MET A 476 -2.36 0.19 -1.53
N GLY A 477 -2.57 1.45 -1.94
CA GLY A 477 -3.87 1.91 -2.45
C GLY A 477 -4.29 1.19 -3.74
N MET A 478 -3.34 0.70 -4.54
CA MET A 478 -3.64 -0.10 -5.72
C MET A 478 -4.17 -1.48 -5.32
N GLY A 479 -3.57 -2.10 -4.30
CA GLY A 479 -4.10 -3.32 -3.69
C GLY A 479 -5.54 -3.15 -3.21
N LEU A 480 -5.83 -2.09 -2.45
CA LEU A 480 -7.18 -1.81 -1.97
C LEU A 480 -8.19 -1.52 -3.09
N LEU A 481 -7.77 -0.77 -4.13
CA LEU A 481 -8.63 -0.54 -5.28
C LEU A 481 -8.93 -1.85 -6.04
N ALA A 482 -7.95 -2.75 -6.17
CA ALA A 482 -8.14 -4.06 -6.79
C ALA A 482 -9.12 -4.93 -6.00
N GLN A 483 -9.04 -4.93 -4.66
CA GLN A 483 -10.02 -5.60 -3.80
C GLN A 483 -11.44 -5.08 -4.05
N LEU A 484 -11.62 -3.76 -4.12
CA LEU A 484 -12.91 -3.15 -4.47
C LEU A 484 -13.39 -3.56 -5.87
N GLY A 485 -12.51 -3.50 -6.87
CA GLY A 485 -12.82 -3.88 -8.25
C GLY A 485 -13.28 -5.33 -8.38
N ALA A 486 -12.53 -6.26 -7.76
CA ALA A 486 -12.89 -7.67 -7.68
C ALA A 486 -14.22 -7.86 -6.95
N ALA A 487 -14.40 -7.22 -5.79
CA ALA A 487 -15.64 -7.27 -5.03
C ALA A 487 -16.83 -6.70 -5.80
N LEU A 488 -16.64 -5.80 -6.77
CA LEU A 488 -17.70 -5.27 -7.64
C LEU A 488 -17.87 -6.07 -8.95
N ASN A 489 -17.14 -7.17 -9.16
CA ASN A 489 -17.05 -7.87 -10.45
C ASN A 489 -16.68 -6.93 -11.62
N LYS A 490 -15.80 -5.95 -11.39
CA LYS A 490 -15.30 -5.07 -12.45
C LYS A 490 -13.95 -5.60 -12.92
N PRO A 491 -13.83 -6.07 -14.18
CA PRO A 491 -12.51 -6.34 -14.73
C PRO A 491 -11.75 -5.02 -14.78
N CYS A 492 -10.47 -5.04 -14.39
CA CYS A 492 -9.61 -3.86 -14.43
C CYS A 492 -8.95 -3.74 -15.82
N ASN A 493 -9.69 -4.03 -16.89
CA ASN A 493 -9.17 -4.13 -18.26
C ASN A 493 -9.67 -3.01 -19.16
#